data_AF-T2J3L1-F1
#
_entry.id   AF-T2J3L1-F1
#
_cell.length_a   1.000
_cell.length_b   1.000
_cell.length_c   1.000
_cell.angle_alpha   90.00
_cell.angle_beta   90.00
_cell.angle_gamma   90.00
#
_symmetry.space_group_name_H-M   'P 1'
#
loop_
_entity.id
_entity.type
_entity.pdbx_description
1 polymer ?
#
loop_
_entity_poly.entity_id
_entity_poly.type
_entity_poly.pdbx_seq_one_letter_code
_entity_poly.pdbx_strand_id
1 'polypeptide(L)'
;MKRQTKVTTPHSSLVHRLYLSFLKYYPWLLVTAIASLFLFPSTLLTPVSSSPDPRVESAFREVKVHYSKYPKILVFIANKDDRGKGKLIAVNTKKGKIDGAWVALSGVGGEENQRMLGPIPSQSKIKQPHYKVDVIPLTLSNPGIAGKFYKINPHMVNIGGKTRGDFGIHADRNVPGTAGCIGIESEKEWVEFKALMLDYQRAGLRQIPLLVSYR
;
A
#
# COMPACT_ATOMS: atom_id res chain seq x y z
N MET A 1 -17.23 -14.47 66.38
CA MET A 1 -17.20 -14.24 64.91
C MET A 1 -15.84 -14.64 64.36
N LYS A 2 -15.75 -15.71 63.55
CA LYS A 2 -14.52 -16.12 62.85
C LYS A 2 -14.66 -15.78 61.36
N ARG A 3 -13.78 -14.93 60.81
CA ARG A 3 -13.67 -14.65 59.37
C ARG A 3 -12.90 -15.79 58.71
N GLN A 4 -13.51 -16.50 57.77
CA GLN A 4 -12.79 -17.36 56.83
C GLN A 4 -12.41 -16.53 55.60
N THR A 5 -11.11 -16.41 55.35
CA THR A 5 -10.53 -15.87 54.12
C THR A 5 -10.58 -16.94 53.02
N LYS A 6 -11.29 -16.64 51.94
CA LYS A 6 -11.32 -17.47 50.73
C LYS A 6 -10.08 -17.12 49.87
N VAL A 7 -9.10 -18.00 49.84
CA VAL A 7 -7.96 -17.91 48.92
C VAL A 7 -8.45 -18.28 47.52
N THR A 8 -8.22 -17.41 46.54
CA THR A 8 -8.59 -17.64 45.14
C THR A 8 -7.31 -17.99 44.38
N THR A 9 -7.22 -19.21 43.86
CA THR A 9 -6.13 -19.68 42.99
C THR A 9 -6.40 -19.26 41.53
N PRO A 10 -5.37 -18.88 40.73
CA PRO A 10 -5.59 -18.38 39.38
C PRO A 10 -5.75 -19.52 38.35
N HIS A 11 -6.66 -19.30 37.40
CA HIS A 11 -6.91 -20.13 36.22
C HIS A 11 -5.69 -20.15 35.27
N SER A 12 -4.90 -21.24 35.29
CA SER A 12 -3.83 -21.48 34.29
C SER A 12 -3.91 -22.85 33.61
N SER A 13 -5.06 -23.52 33.63
CA SER A 13 -5.09 -24.98 33.38
C SER A 13 -5.60 -25.45 32.01
N LEU A 14 -6.08 -24.58 31.10
CA LEU A 14 -6.63 -25.06 29.82
C LEU A 14 -5.60 -25.11 28.69
N VAL A 15 -4.89 -24.00 28.46
CA VAL A 15 -3.91 -23.85 27.36
C VAL A 15 -2.73 -24.80 27.55
N HIS A 16 -2.26 -24.95 28.80
CA HIS A 16 -1.15 -25.84 29.11
C HIS A 16 -1.53 -27.32 28.94
N ARG A 17 -2.77 -27.70 29.28
CA ARG A 17 -3.28 -29.06 29.06
C ARG A 17 -3.49 -29.36 27.58
N LEU A 18 -3.95 -28.39 26.79
CA LEU A 18 -4.09 -28.54 25.33
C LEU A 18 -2.71 -28.70 24.66
N TYR A 19 -1.72 -27.92 25.08
CA TYR A 19 -0.35 -28.03 24.57
C TYR A 19 0.29 -29.39 24.87
N LEU A 20 0.15 -29.87 26.11
CA LEU A 20 0.66 -31.19 26.52
C LEU A 20 -0.09 -32.35 25.82
N SER A 21 -1.39 -32.20 25.59
CA SER A 21 -2.18 -33.17 24.81
C SER A 21 -1.71 -33.22 23.36
N PHE A 22 -1.48 -32.07 22.73
CA PHE A 22 -1.03 -31.99 21.35
C PHE A 22 0.34 -32.66 21.13
N LEU A 23 1.28 -32.43 22.05
CA LEU A 23 2.60 -33.09 22.06
C LEU A 23 2.51 -34.61 22.24
N LYS A 24 1.49 -35.10 22.96
CA LYS A 24 1.30 -36.53 23.20
C LYS A 24 0.72 -37.27 21.99
N TYR A 25 -0.24 -36.66 21.29
CA TYR A 25 -0.96 -37.32 20.19
C TYR A 25 -0.35 -37.09 18.81
N TYR A 26 0.42 -36.01 18.63
CA TYR A 26 1.00 -35.65 17.33
C TYR A 26 2.50 -35.34 17.38
N PRO A 27 3.35 -36.17 18.00
CA PRO A 27 4.79 -35.90 18.07
C PRO A 27 5.43 -35.81 16.68
N TRP A 28 4.89 -36.56 15.71
CA TRP A 28 5.33 -36.59 14.33
C TRP A 28 5.08 -35.27 13.58
N LEU A 29 4.03 -34.50 13.91
CA LEU A 29 3.76 -33.20 13.29
C LEU A 29 4.79 -32.14 13.72
N LEU A 30 5.33 -32.24 14.94
CA LEU A 30 6.42 -31.38 15.39
C LEU A 30 7.73 -31.75 14.66
N VAL A 31 7.99 -33.05 14.50
CA VAL A 31 9.16 -33.55 13.76
C VAL A 31 9.09 -33.17 12.29
N THR A 32 7.91 -33.21 11.63
CA THR A 32 7.78 -32.76 10.24
C THR A 32 7.88 -31.24 10.08
N ALA A 33 7.40 -30.45 11.04
CA ALA A 33 7.57 -29.01 11.05
C ALA A 33 9.04 -28.59 11.29
N ILE A 34 9.78 -29.35 12.09
CA ILE A 34 11.23 -29.13 12.31
C ILE A 34 12.01 -29.65 11.09
N ALA A 35 11.65 -30.79 10.52
CA ALA A 35 12.30 -31.33 9.33
C ALA A 35 12.09 -30.44 8.09
N SER A 36 10.94 -29.75 7.97
CA SER A 36 10.72 -28.77 6.90
C SER A 36 11.58 -27.51 7.04
N LEU A 37 12.10 -27.20 8.24
CA LEU A 37 13.11 -26.16 8.42
C LEU A 37 14.51 -26.58 7.93
N PHE A 38 14.78 -27.88 7.77
CA PHE A 38 16.08 -28.42 7.35
C PHE A 38 16.09 -29.03 5.94
N LEU A 39 14.93 -29.36 5.37
CA LEU A 39 14.80 -29.97 4.03
C LEU A 39 14.56 -28.97 2.89
N PHE A 40 14.28 -27.71 3.22
CA PHE A 40 14.32 -26.62 2.25
C PHE A 40 15.62 -25.85 2.46
N PRO A 41 16.62 -25.98 1.57
CA PRO A 41 17.75 -25.06 1.61
C PRO A 41 17.17 -23.64 1.51
N SER A 42 17.62 -22.76 2.40
CA SER A 42 17.30 -21.34 2.40
C SER A 42 17.95 -20.63 1.20
N THR A 43 17.83 -21.18 0.00
CA THR A 43 18.29 -20.57 -1.24
C THR A 43 17.11 -19.79 -1.82
N LEU A 44 16.98 -18.54 -1.35
CA LEU A 44 16.59 -17.34 -2.10
C LEU A 44 16.24 -16.21 -1.11
N LEU A 45 17.14 -15.91 -0.18
CA LEU A 45 17.24 -14.55 0.33
C LEU A 45 18.23 -13.82 -0.59
N THR A 46 17.75 -13.39 -1.75
CA THR A 46 18.45 -12.33 -2.47
C THR A 46 18.48 -11.12 -1.54
N PRO A 47 19.65 -10.55 -1.19
CA PRO A 47 19.67 -9.29 -0.50
C PRO A 47 18.96 -8.28 -1.41
N VAL A 48 17.78 -7.81 -0.97
CA VAL A 48 17.14 -6.65 -1.58
C VAL A 48 18.17 -5.54 -1.48
N SER A 49 18.65 -5.08 -2.64
CA SER A 49 19.64 -4.01 -2.74
C SER A 49 19.21 -2.86 -1.82
N SER A 50 20.14 -2.42 -0.96
CA SER A 50 19.94 -1.29 -0.06
C SER A 50 19.99 0.06 -0.79
N SER A 51 20.29 0.06 -2.09
CA SER A 51 20.18 1.25 -2.93
C SER A 51 18.73 1.43 -3.38
N PRO A 52 18.14 2.64 -3.27
CA PRO A 52 16.88 2.94 -3.95
C PRO A 52 17.03 2.63 -5.44
N ASP A 53 15.96 2.13 -6.08
CA ASP A 53 15.93 2.00 -7.54
C ASP A 53 16.34 3.35 -8.16
N PRO A 54 17.32 3.42 -9.09
CA PRO A 54 17.74 4.69 -9.72
C PRO A 54 16.57 5.50 -10.29
N ARG A 55 15.47 4.84 -10.67
CA ARG A 55 14.24 5.47 -11.18
C ARG A 55 13.47 6.19 -10.07
N VAL A 56 13.49 5.62 -8.87
CA VAL A 56 12.93 6.23 -7.67
C VAL A 56 13.76 7.45 -7.29
N GLU A 57 15.10 7.38 -7.36
CA GLU A 57 15.98 8.55 -7.15
C GLU A 57 15.73 9.68 -8.16
N SER A 58 15.48 9.37 -9.44
CA SER A 58 15.13 10.39 -10.45
C SER A 58 13.82 11.10 -10.13
N ALA A 59 12.77 10.33 -9.79
CA ALA A 59 11.49 10.89 -9.37
C ALA A 59 11.62 11.76 -8.11
N PHE A 60 12.55 11.40 -7.21
CA PHE A 60 12.90 12.20 -6.04
C PHE A 60 13.65 13.50 -6.38
N ARG A 61 14.47 13.52 -7.43
CA ARG A 61 15.22 14.71 -7.86
C ARG A 61 14.37 15.70 -8.65
N GLU A 62 13.46 15.19 -9.48
CA GLU A 62 12.53 16.02 -10.27
C GLU A 62 11.57 16.82 -9.39
N VAL A 63 11.21 16.25 -8.25
CA VAL A 63 10.27 16.84 -7.32
C VAL A 63 11.07 17.54 -6.21
N LYS A 64 11.16 18.87 -6.25
CA LYS A 64 11.85 19.73 -5.25
C LYS A 64 11.17 19.73 -3.86
N VAL A 65 10.89 18.56 -3.28
CA VAL A 65 10.24 18.42 -1.97
C VAL A 65 11.28 18.10 -0.90
N HIS A 66 11.25 18.80 0.23
CA HIS A 66 12.09 18.49 1.38
C HIS A 66 11.52 17.28 2.14
N TYR A 67 11.99 16.08 1.80
CA TYR A 67 11.42 14.79 2.25
C TYR A 67 11.67 14.43 3.72
N SER A 68 12.56 15.14 4.42
CA SER A 68 12.82 14.94 5.85
C SER A 68 11.56 15.10 6.73
N LYS A 69 10.55 15.81 6.22
CA LYS A 69 9.26 16.04 6.90
C LYS A 69 8.27 14.87 6.83
N TYR A 70 8.42 13.96 5.86
CA TYR A 70 7.44 12.89 5.61
C TYR A 70 8.10 11.52 5.72
N PRO A 71 7.86 10.75 6.80
CA PRO A 71 8.54 9.47 7.00
C PRO A 71 8.16 8.40 5.98
N LYS A 72 6.97 8.52 5.37
CA LYS A 72 6.38 7.59 4.41
C LYS A 72 5.77 8.39 3.26
N ILE A 73 6.02 7.98 2.03
CA ILE A 73 5.43 8.58 0.82
C ILE A 73 5.05 7.50 -0.19
N LEU A 74 4.16 7.87 -1.11
CA LEU A 74 3.87 7.12 -2.33
C LEU A 74 4.47 7.83 -3.55
N VAL A 75 4.97 7.06 -4.52
CA VAL A 75 5.46 7.55 -5.80
C VAL A 75 4.82 6.71 -6.89
N PHE A 76 4.04 7.34 -7.76
CA PHE A 76 3.48 6.75 -8.96
C PHE A 76 4.30 7.19 -10.17
N ILE A 77 4.93 6.22 -10.81
CA ILE A 77 5.74 6.40 -12.02
C ILE A 77 5.11 5.57 -13.12
N ALA A 78 4.72 6.20 -14.21
CA ALA A 78 4.03 5.53 -15.30
C ALA A 78 4.42 6.08 -16.68
N ASN A 79 4.03 5.35 -17.73
CA ASN A 79 4.10 5.83 -19.11
C ASN A 79 2.72 6.35 -19.52
N LYS A 80 2.62 7.65 -19.83
CA LYS A 80 1.33 8.24 -20.20
C LYS A 80 0.79 7.65 -21.52
N ASP A 81 1.69 7.26 -22.43
CA ASP A 81 1.34 6.75 -23.76
C ASP A 81 0.90 5.26 -23.70
N ASP A 82 1.16 4.57 -22.59
CA ASP A 82 0.68 3.21 -22.31
C ASP A 82 -0.45 3.24 -21.28
N ARG A 83 -1.48 4.09 -21.53
CA ARG A 83 -2.68 4.21 -20.67
C ARG A 83 -2.35 4.52 -19.20
N GLY A 84 -1.25 5.25 -18.98
CA GLY A 84 -0.75 5.56 -17.64
C GLY A 84 -0.32 4.32 -16.84
N LYS A 85 0.07 3.22 -17.49
CA LYS A 85 0.56 2.01 -16.83
C LYS A 85 1.97 2.19 -16.27
N GLY A 86 2.23 1.61 -15.11
CA GLY A 86 3.47 1.78 -14.38
C GLY A 86 3.50 1.12 -13.02
N LYS A 87 4.11 1.79 -12.05
CA LYS A 87 4.24 1.31 -10.67
C LYS A 87 3.82 2.37 -9.66
N LEU A 88 3.09 1.93 -8.64
CA LEU A 88 2.93 2.65 -7.39
C LEU A 88 3.93 2.11 -6.37
N ILE A 89 4.75 2.97 -5.78
CA ILE A 89 5.87 2.59 -4.91
C ILE A 89 5.72 3.31 -3.58
N ALA A 90 5.73 2.57 -2.47
CA ALA A 90 5.80 3.13 -1.12
C ALA A 90 7.24 3.22 -0.64
N VAL A 91 7.66 4.41 -0.21
CA VAL A 91 9.03 4.68 0.22
C VAL A 91 9.06 5.17 1.66
N ASN A 92 9.92 4.53 2.45
CA ASN A 92 10.32 4.97 3.77
C ASN A 92 11.55 5.88 3.66
N THR A 93 11.29 7.18 3.65
CA THR A 93 12.32 8.21 3.46
C THR A 93 13.32 8.27 4.61
N LYS A 94 12.89 7.91 5.84
CA LYS A 94 13.78 7.85 7.01
C LYS A 94 14.82 6.74 6.91
N LYS A 95 14.44 5.60 6.31
CA LYS A 95 15.31 4.43 6.16
C LYS A 95 15.95 4.34 4.77
N GLY A 96 15.52 5.15 3.81
CA GLY A 96 15.91 5.04 2.41
C GLY A 96 15.47 3.72 1.76
N LYS A 97 14.37 3.13 2.21
CA LYS A 97 13.90 1.79 1.76
C LYS A 97 12.55 1.84 1.07
N ILE A 98 12.32 0.92 0.13
CA ILE A 98 11.00 0.67 -0.44
C ILE A 98 10.24 -0.25 0.52
N ASP A 99 9.07 0.20 0.99
CA ASP A 99 8.18 -0.60 1.83
C ASP A 99 7.25 -1.49 0.98
N GLY A 100 7.01 -1.13 -0.28
CA GLY A 100 6.20 -1.91 -1.22
C GLY A 100 6.18 -1.30 -2.62
N ALA A 101 5.88 -2.12 -3.64
CA ALA A 101 5.73 -1.68 -5.02
C ALA A 101 4.70 -2.56 -5.75
N TRP A 102 3.78 -1.94 -6.46
CA TRP A 102 2.66 -2.62 -7.12
C TRP A 102 2.49 -2.12 -8.54
N VAL A 103 2.07 -3.01 -9.43
CA VAL A 103 1.70 -2.65 -10.79
C VAL A 103 0.39 -1.86 -10.72
N ALA A 104 0.41 -0.68 -11.32
CA ALA A 104 -0.73 0.22 -11.29
C ALA A 104 -0.85 0.99 -12.59
N LEU A 105 -2.06 1.48 -12.87
CA LEU A 105 -2.36 2.30 -14.03
C LEU A 105 -3.18 3.53 -13.66
N SER A 106 -3.27 4.48 -14.58
CA SER A 106 -4.16 5.63 -14.44
C SER A 106 -4.66 6.09 -15.79
N GLY A 107 -5.98 6.22 -15.96
CA GLY A 107 -6.54 6.58 -17.26
C GLY A 107 -6.77 5.37 -18.16
N VAL A 108 -7.25 5.64 -19.38
CA VAL A 108 -7.51 4.62 -20.42
C VAL A 108 -6.84 4.97 -21.76
N GLY A 109 -5.99 6.01 -21.80
CA GLY A 109 -5.25 6.47 -22.98
C GLY A 109 -5.54 7.93 -23.41
N GLY A 110 -6.16 8.75 -22.56
CA GLY A 110 -6.37 10.18 -22.83
C GLY A 110 -5.29 11.09 -22.26
N GLU A 111 -5.37 12.37 -22.58
CA GLU A 111 -4.49 13.42 -22.03
C GLU A 111 -4.84 13.76 -20.58
N GLU A 112 -3.87 14.25 -19.80
CA GLU A 112 -4.07 14.59 -18.38
C GLU A 112 -5.21 15.60 -18.11
N ASN A 113 -5.61 16.41 -19.09
CA ASN A 113 -6.73 17.36 -18.96
C ASN A 113 -8.09 16.77 -19.41
N GLN A 114 -8.14 15.53 -19.89
CA GLN A 114 -9.36 14.88 -20.37
C GLN A 114 -10.04 14.10 -19.26
N ARG A 115 -11.27 14.49 -18.93
CA ARG A 115 -12.11 13.77 -17.95
C ARG A 115 -12.40 12.35 -18.45
N MET A 116 -12.48 11.39 -17.53
CA MET A 116 -12.75 9.96 -17.78
C MET A 116 -11.70 9.20 -18.60
N LEU A 117 -10.89 9.89 -19.41
CA LEU A 117 -9.92 9.26 -20.31
C LEU A 117 -8.48 9.39 -19.82
N GLY A 118 -8.15 10.57 -19.30
CA GLY A 118 -6.80 10.93 -18.92
C GLY A 118 -6.36 10.30 -17.62
N PRO A 119 -5.04 10.07 -17.46
CA PRO A 119 -4.45 9.67 -16.19
C PRO A 119 -4.65 10.76 -15.12
N ILE A 120 -4.36 10.44 -13.85
CA ILE A 120 -4.24 11.45 -12.79
C ILE A 120 -3.21 12.51 -13.23
N PRO A 121 -3.48 13.81 -13.13
CA PRO A 121 -2.52 14.82 -13.55
C PRO A 121 -1.17 14.69 -12.83
N SER A 122 -0.08 14.88 -13.57
CA SER A 122 1.27 14.93 -13.01
C SER A 122 1.47 16.19 -12.20
N GLN A 123 2.44 16.12 -11.29
CA GLN A 123 2.78 17.26 -10.44
C GLN A 123 3.21 18.50 -11.24
N SER A 124 3.84 18.28 -12.40
CA SER A 124 4.27 19.36 -13.30
C SER A 124 3.09 20.18 -13.86
N LYS A 125 1.89 19.59 -13.91
CA LYS A 125 0.69 20.22 -14.48
C LYS A 125 -0.25 20.82 -13.45
N ILE A 126 -0.04 20.52 -12.17
CA ILE A 126 -0.84 21.09 -11.07
C ILE A 126 -0.01 22.10 -10.28
N LYS A 127 -0.66 23.14 -9.75
CA LYS A 127 0.01 24.19 -8.95
C LYS A 127 0.32 23.75 -7.51
N GLN A 128 0.67 22.48 -7.29
CA GLN A 128 0.93 21.92 -5.97
C GLN A 128 2.16 21.01 -5.99
N PRO A 129 2.96 20.98 -4.91
CA PRO A 129 4.18 20.19 -4.86
C PRO A 129 3.91 18.68 -4.75
N HIS A 130 2.74 18.28 -4.25
CA HIS A 130 2.31 16.88 -4.19
C HIS A 130 0.82 16.73 -3.90
N TYR A 131 0.30 15.56 -4.25
CA TYR A 131 -0.97 15.06 -3.76
C TYR A 131 -0.83 14.50 -2.35
N LYS A 132 -1.95 14.31 -1.65
CA LYS A 132 -2.00 13.61 -0.37
C LYS A 132 -3.01 12.47 -0.43
N VAL A 133 -2.63 11.29 0.05
CA VAL A 133 -3.49 10.11 0.10
C VAL A 133 -3.96 9.92 1.53
N ASP A 134 -5.27 9.83 1.73
CA ASP A 134 -5.84 9.45 3.02
C ASP A 134 -5.49 7.99 3.29
N VAL A 135 -4.94 7.69 4.47
CA VAL A 135 -4.58 6.29 4.80
C VAL A 135 -5.76 5.46 5.29
N ILE A 136 -6.86 6.13 5.65
CA ILE A 136 -8.11 5.49 6.02
C ILE A 136 -8.99 5.49 4.76
N PRO A 137 -9.35 4.31 4.23
CA PRO A 137 -10.13 4.24 3.01
C PRO A 137 -11.61 4.50 3.29
N LEU A 138 -12.27 5.06 2.28
CA LEU A 138 -13.73 5.00 2.17
C LEU A 138 -14.14 3.60 1.70
N THR A 139 -15.37 3.19 2.00
CA THR A 139 -15.98 1.99 1.40
C THR A 139 -16.99 2.46 0.37
N LEU A 140 -16.77 2.14 -0.90
CA LEU A 140 -17.63 2.51 -2.02
C LEU A 140 -18.23 1.26 -2.67
N SER A 141 -19.42 1.40 -3.26
CA SER A 141 -20.17 0.32 -3.90
C SER A 141 -20.45 0.58 -5.38
N ASN A 142 -19.60 1.38 -6.03
CA ASN A 142 -19.80 1.80 -7.41
C ASN A 142 -19.19 0.78 -8.39
N PRO A 143 -19.78 0.55 -9.57
CA PRO A 143 -19.15 -0.25 -10.62
C PRO A 143 -17.74 0.27 -10.95
N GLY A 144 -16.74 -0.63 -11.01
CA GLY A 144 -15.32 -0.29 -11.24
C GLY A 144 -14.53 0.14 -9.98
N ILE A 145 -15.21 0.57 -8.91
CA ILE A 145 -14.60 0.98 -7.63
C ILE A 145 -15.42 0.38 -6.47
N ALA A 146 -15.53 -0.95 -6.46
CA ALA A 146 -16.20 -1.65 -5.38
C ALA A 146 -15.19 -2.02 -4.29
N GLY A 147 -15.48 -1.68 -3.03
CA GLY A 147 -14.63 -1.95 -1.88
C GLY A 147 -13.91 -0.72 -1.33
N LYS A 148 -12.63 -0.88 -0.96
CA LYS A 148 -11.84 0.19 -0.34
C LYS A 148 -11.35 1.20 -1.37
N PHE A 149 -11.46 2.48 -1.05
CA PHE A 149 -11.02 3.59 -1.88
C PHE A 149 -10.21 4.58 -1.04
N TYR A 150 -8.93 4.73 -1.34
CA TYR A 150 -8.05 5.67 -0.64
C TYR A 150 -8.07 7.00 -1.38
N LYS A 151 -8.73 7.99 -0.78
CA LYS A 151 -8.96 9.30 -1.41
C LYS A 151 -7.63 10.03 -1.64
N ILE A 152 -7.48 10.60 -2.84
CA ILE A 152 -6.39 11.51 -3.19
C ILE A 152 -6.89 12.95 -3.08
N ASN A 153 -6.09 13.78 -2.42
CA ASN A 153 -6.34 15.19 -2.15
C ASN A 153 -5.29 16.08 -2.85
N PRO A 154 -5.65 17.28 -3.32
CA PRO A 154 -6.97 17.91 -3.19
C PRO A 154 -8.02 17.19 -4.01
N HIS A 155 -9.28 17.30 -3.58
CA HIS A 155 -10.40 16.62 -4.23
C HIS A 155 -10.56 17.03 -5.70
N MET A 156 -10.32 18.31 -6.01
CA MET A 156 -10.31 18.85 -7.37
C MET A 156 -8.98 19.56 -7.67
N VAL A 157 -8.55 19.51 -8.93
CA VAL A 157 -7.41 20.23 -9.49
C VAL A 157 -7.81 20.91 -10.79
N ASN A 158 -7.19 22.05 -11.09
CA ASN A 158 -7.33 22.71 -12.38
C ASN A 158 -6.11 22.37 -13.25
N ILE A 159 -6.37 21.87 -14.46
CA ILE A 159 -5.36 21.54 -15.46
C ILE A 159 -5.81 22.07 -16.83
N GLY A 160 -5.04 23.00 -17.40
CA GLY A 160 -5.33 23.60 -18.71
C GLY A 160 -6.73 24.24 -18.79
N GLY A 161 -7.17 24.90 -17.72
CA GLY A 161 -8.49 25.54 -17.64
C GLY A 161 -9.65 24.58 -17.36
N LYS A 162 -9.40 23.27 -17.23
CA LYS A 162 -10.41 22.25 -16.90
C LYS A 162 -10.26 21.79 -15.47
N THR A 163 -11.38 21.65 -14.77
CA THR A 163 -11.41 21.08 -13.43
C THR A 163 -11.56 19.56 -13.51
N ARG A 164 -10.65 18.82 -12.87
CA ARG A 164 -10.70 17.36 -12.70
C ARG A 164 -10.59 17.01 -11.21
N GLY A 165 -11.00 15.82 -10.82
CA GLY A 165 -10.96 15.42 -9.42
C GLY A 165 -11.59 14.06 -9.17
N ASP A 166 -12.02 13.84 -7.94
CA ASP A 166 -12.54 12.55 -7.45
C ASP A 166 -11.54 11.40 -7.58
N PHE A 167 -10.25 11.73 -7.45
CA PHE A 167 -9.19 10.75 -7.58
C PHE A 167 -9.05 9.90 -6.31
N GLY A 168 -8.66 8.63 -6.50
CA GLY A 168 -8.25 7.76 -5.42
C GLY A 168 -7.45 6.57 -5.89
N ILE A 169 -7.07 5.73 -4.94
CA ILE A 169 -6.39 4.45 -5.17
C ILE A 169 -7.35 3.32 -4.85
N HIS A 170 -7.54 2.39 -5.79
CA HIS A 170 -8.43 1.24 -5.63
C HIS A 170 -7.92 0.03 -6.45
N ALA A 171 -8.53 -1.14 -6.23
CA ALA A 171 -8.34 -2.29 -7.11
C ALA A 171 -8.92 -2.01 -8.49
N ASP A 172 -8.18 -2.31 -9.55
CA ASP A 172 -8.72 -2.29 -10.90
C ASP A 172 -9.51 -3.58 -11.15
N ARG A 173 -10.83 -3.46 -11.33
CA ARG A 173 -11.75 -4.61 -11.41
C ARG A 173 -12.18 -4.89 -12.85
N ASN A 174 -11.21 -5.13 -13.74
CA ASN A 174 -11.42 -5.60 -15.12
C ASN A 174 -12.21 -4.66 -16.05
N VAL A 175 -12.20 -3.35 -15.79
CA VAL A 175 -12.58 -2.34 -16.78
C VAL A 175 -11.27 -1.83 -17.39
N PRO A 176 -11.14 -1.63 -18.71
CA PRO A 176 -9.85 -1.31 -19.32
C PRO A 176 -9.36 0.09 -18.88
N GLY A 177 -8.64 0.13 -17.76
CA GLY A 177 -8.08 1.31 -17.12
C GLY A 177 -9.04 2.03 -16.16
N THR A 178 -8.59 3.13 -15.56
CA THR A 178 -9.38 3.95 -14.64
C THR A 178 -9.83 5.26 -15.25
N ALA A 179 -10.85 5.91 -14.69
CA ALA A 179 -11.27 7.26 -15.06
C ALA A 179 -10.31 8.38 -14.54
N GLY A 180 -9.01 8.07 -14.42
CA GLY A 180 -7.98 8.94 -13.83
C GLY A 180 -7.65 8.67 -12.37
N CYS A 181 -8.21 7.61 -11.77
CA CYS A 181 -7.75 7.08 -10.48
C CYS A 181 -6.42 6.31 -10.64
N ILE A 182 -5.78 5.91 -9.55
CA ILE A 182 -4.69 4.92 -9.61
C ILE A 182 -5.30 3.55 -9.32
N GLY A 183 -5.36 2.70 -10.34
CA GLY A 183 -5.87 1.33 -10.24
C GLY A 183 -4.72 0.36 -10.02
N ILE A 184 -4.75 -0.45 -8.96
CA ILE A 184 -3.81 -1.57 -8.76
C ILE A 184 -4.40 -2.80 -9.46
N GLU A 185 -3.68 -3.35 -10.43
CA GLU A 185 -4.21 -4.35 -11.38
C GLU A 185 -4.44 -5.73 -10.75
N SER A 186 -3.57 -6.14 -9.82
CA SER A 186 -3.64 -7.49 -9.23
C SER A 186 -4.36 -7.46 -7.88
N GLU A 187 -5.32 -8.37 -7.67
CA GLU A 187 -5.98 -8.51 -6.34
C GLU A 187 -4.97 -8.89 -5.25
N LYS A 188 -3.94 -9.68 -5.58
CA LYS A 188 -2.85 -10.01 -4.65
C LYS A 188 -2.12 -8.73 -4.21
N GLU A 189 -1.71 -7.91 -5.17
CA GLU A 189 -1.02 -6.65 -4.91
C GLU A 189 -1.93 -5.66 -4.17
N TRP A 190 -3.23 -5.67 -4.47
CA TRP A 190 -4.22 -4.86 -3.75
C TRP A 190 -4.34 -5.26 -2.28
N VAL A 191 -4.31 -6.56 -1.97
CA VAL A 191 -4.29 -7.06 -0.59
C VAL A 191 -3.03 -6.58 0.14
N GLU A 192 -1.86 -6.68 -0.50
CA GLU A 192 -0.58 -6.20 0.05
C GLU A 192 -0.61 -4.69 0.31
N PHE A 193 -1.10 -3.90 -0.65
CA PHE A 193 -1.24 -2.45 -0.51
C PHE A 193 -2.15 -2.09 0.67
N LYS A 194 -3.33 -2.73 0.79
CA LYS A 194 -4.25 -2.49 1.91
C LYS A 194 -3.60 -2.81 3.26
N ALA A 195 -2.83 -3.89 3.34
CA ALA A 195 -2.12 -4.25 4.57
C ALA A 195 -1.11 -3.17 4.96
N LEU A 196 -0.32 -2.66 3.99
CA LEU A 196 0.62 -1.58 4.25
C LEU A 196 -0.08 -0.28 4.70
N MET A 197 -1.17 0.11 4.04
CA MET A 197 -1.92 1.32 4.42
C MET A 197 -2.52 1.20 5.83
N LEU A 198 -2.95 0.00 6.23
CA LEU A 198 -3.39 -0.28 7.60
C LEU A 198 -2.25 -0.15 8.62
N ASP A 199 -1.05 -0.62 8.29
CA ASP A 199 0.12 -0.44 9.16
C ASP A 199 0.51 1.03 9.30
N TYR A 200 0.42 1.81 8.22
CA TYR A 200 0.59 3.25 8.26
C TYR A 200 -0.47 3.94 9.13
N GLN A 201 -1.74 3.53 9.03
CA GLN A 201 -2.81 3.99 9.91
C GLN A 201 -2.51 3.66 11.39
N ARG A 202 -2.09 2.42 11.69
CA ARG A 202 -1.73 1.98 13.05
C ARG A 202 -0.54 2.74 13.61
N ALA A 203 0.38 3.18 12.76
CA ALA A 203 1.47 4.08 13.11
C ALA A 203 1.04 5.54 13.34
N GLY A 204 -0.26 5.83 13.30
CA GLY A 204 -0.82 7.15 13.59
C GLY A 204 -0.82 8.13 12.41
N LEU A 205 -0.46 7.66 11.20
CA LEU A 205 -0.56 8.49 10.00
C LEU A 205 -2.04 8.70 9.65
N ARG A 206 -2.36 9.90 9.13
CA ARG A 206 -3.69 10.21 8.57
C ARG A 206 -3.64 10.38 7.07
N GLN A 207 -2.56 10.98 6.59
CA GLN A 207 -2.30 11.21 5.18
C GLN A 207 -0.81 10.97 4.88
N ILE A 208 -0.52 10.53 3.66
CA ILE A 208 0.84 10.42 3.13
C ILE A 208 0.95 11.16 1.79
N PRO A 209 2.08 11.82 1.48
CA PRO A 209 2.28 12.41 0.17
C PRO A 209 2.23 11.38 -0.96
N LEU A 210 1.72 11.79 -2.11
CA LEU A 210 1.78 11.06 -3.37
C LEU A 210 2.45 11.92 -4.44
N LEU A 211 3.49 11.34 -5.04
CA LEU A 211 4.15 11.87 -6.21
C LEU A 211 3.64 11.20 -7.47
N VAL A 212 3.45 11.98 -8.53
CA VAL A 212 2.98 11.49 -9.83
C VAL A 212 3.93 12.04 -10.89
N SER A 213 4.65 11.12 -11.56
CA SER A 213 5.53 11.43 -12.67
C SER A 213 5.23 10.51 -13.85
N TYR A 214 5.21 11.08 -15.05
CA TYR A 214 5.08 10.35 -16.29
C TYR A 214 6.36 10.46 -17.11
N ARG A 215 6.68 9.39 -17.82
CA ARG A 215 7.57 9.43 -18.97
C ARG A 215 6.77 9.75 -20.22
#